data_AF-A0A3N5XYG6-F1
#
_entry.id   AF-A0A3N5XYG6-F1
#
_cell.length_a   1.000
_cell.length_b   1.000
_cell.length_c   1.000
_cell.angle_alpha   90.00
_cell.angle_beta   90.00
_cell.angle_gamma   90.00
#
_symmetry.space_group_name_H-M   'P 1'
#
loop_
_entity.id
_entity.type
_entity.pdbx_description
1 polymer ?
#
loop_
_entity_poly.entity_id
_entity_poly.type
_entity_poly.pdbx_seq_one_letter_code
_entity_poly.pdbx_strand_id
1 'polypeptide(L)'
;MSDRKKGPERRIGRRGFLGAVPAAVAAVAGAPAAARQAIQQQTASRFGKEALEAGEKLLGVDFTDAEEEMMLRGASRNLESFEALRKIDVPLDTEPCRHVPSVPPRPSSARGRPARPHPQGLGARRPHHGVHR
;
A
#
# COMPACT_ATOMS: atom_id res chain seq x y z
N MET A 1 -26.61 39.89 53.28
CA MET A 1 -27.07 38.64 52.65
C MET A 1 -26.37 38.48 51.31
N SER A 2 -25.39 37.57 51.30
CA SER A 2 -24.84 36.77 50.21
C SER A 2 -24.48 37.37 48.85
N ASP A 3 -23.16 37.42 48.65
CA ASP A 3 -22.41 37.21 47.41
C ASP A 3 -23.05 36.19 46.45
N ARG A 4 -23.06 36.52 45.15
CA ARG A 4 -23.04 35.53 44.07
C ARG A 4 -22.08 36.00 42.96
N LYS A 5 -20.82 35.58 43.04
CA LYS A 5 -19.88 35.65 41.91
C LYS A 5 -20.36 34.71 40.79
N LYS A 6 -20.73 35.28 39.65
CA LYS A 6 -20.96 34.54 38.40
C LYS A 6 -19.62 34.42 37.67
N GLY A 7 -19.08 33.20 37.55
CA GLY A 7 -17.84 32.93 36.83
C GLY A 7 -17.97 33.22 35.32
N PRO A 8 -16.89 33.59 34.63
CA PRO A 8 -16.95 33.91 33.20
C PRO A 8 -17.16 32.64 32.38
N GLU A 9 -18.32 32.51 31.74
CA GLU A 9 -18.54 31.57 30.64
C GLU A 9 -17.51 31.86 29.53
N ARG A 10 -16.53 30.97 29.35
CA ARG A 10 -15.58 31.01 28.22
C ARG A 10 -16.32 30.61 26.95
N ARG A 11 -17.00 31.56 26.33
CA ARG A 11 -17.57 31.39 24.98
C ARG A 11 -16.43 31.20 23.99
N ILE A 12 -16.24 29.97 23.52
CA ILE A 12 -15.29 29.65 22.45
C ILE A 12 -15.75 30.41 21.20
N GLY A 13 -15.08 31.52 20.91
CA GLY A 13 -15.42 32.37 19.78
C GLY A 13 -15.11 31.71 18.44
N ARG A 14 -15.71 32.23 17.36
CA ARG A 14 -15.49 31.78 15.97
C ARG A 14 -14.01 31.64 15.60
N ARG A 15 -13.12 32.49 16.14
CA ARG A 15 -11.66 32.39 15.93
C ARG A 15 -11.03 31.17 16.62
N GLY A 16 -11.52 30.78 17.78
CA GLY A 16 -11.09 29.55 18.46
C GLY A 16 -11.59 28.30 17.72
N PHE A 17 -12.81 28.35 17.19
CA PHE A 17 -13.37 27.27 16.36
C PHE A 17 -12.64 27.12 15.02
N LEU A 18 -12.39 28.22 14.30
CA LEU A 18 -11.66 28.22 13.03
C LEU A 18 -10.17 27.87 13.19
N GLY A 19 -9.59 28.02 14.38
CA GLY A 19 -8.24 27.52 14.68
C GLY A 19 -8.20 26.04 15.06
N ALA A 20 -9.21 25.54 15.75
CA ALA A 20 -9.23 24.16 16.27
C ALA A 20 -9.64 23.12 15.22
N VAL A 21 -10.55 23.44 14.30
CA VAL A 21 -11.06 22.47 13.30
C VAL A 21 -9.98 22.07 12.27
N PRO A 22 -9.20 22.99 11.68
CA PRO A 22 -8.12 22.60 10.75
C PRO A 22 -6.99 21.84 11.45
N ALA A 23 -6.68 22.17 12.70
CA ALA A 23 -5.63 21.49 13.47
C ALA A 23 -5.98 20.02 13.76
N ALA A 24 -7.24 19.71 14.05
CA ALA A 24 -7.71 18.33 14.23
C ALA A 24 -7.68 17.52 12.92
N VAL A 25 -8.05 18.14 11.79
CA VAL A 25 -7.98 17.49 10.46
C VAL A 25 -6.52 17.31 9.99
N ALA A 26 -5.65 18.29 10.25
CA ALA A 26 -4.22 18.22 9.96
C ALA A 26 -3.49 17.15 10.81
N ALA A 27 -3.91 16.91 12.05
CA ALA A 27 -3.36 15.84 12.90
C ALA A 27 -3.71 14.44 12.35
N VAL A 28 -4.89 14.25 11.75
CA VAL A 28 -5.25 12.99 11.08
C VAL A 28 -4.55 12.87 9.72
N ALA A 29 -4.37 13.95 8.97
CA ALA A 29 -3.68 13.93 7.68
C ALA A 29 -2.14 13.78 7.82
N GLY A 30 -1.55 14.36 8.87
CA GLY A 30 -0.12 14.44 9.12
C GLY A 30 0.50 13.29 9.91
N ALA A 31 -0.25 12.24 10.23
CA ALA A 31 0.35 11.00 10.69
C ALA A 31 1.36 10.54 9.64
N PRO A 32 2.66 10.38 9.99
CA PRO A 32 3.68 10.01 9.02
C PRO A 32 3.25 8.71 8.35
N ALA A 33 3.43 8.61 7.03
CA ALA A 33 3.10 7.40 6.29
C ALA A 33 3.69 6.15 6.99
N ALA A 34 4.87 6.29 7.60
CA ALA A 34 5.50 5.28 8.43
C ALA A 34 4.70 4.87 9.68
N ALA A 35 4.00 5.78 10.36
CA ALA A 35 3.14 5.44 11.51
C ALA A 35 1.84 4.75 11.06
N ARG A 36 1.28 5.15 9.90
CA ARG A 36 0.16 4.40 9.28
C ARG A 36 0.59 3.00 8.87
N GLN A 37 1.80 2.87 8.30
CA GLN A 37 2.39 1.59 7.92
C GLN A 37 2.72 0.72 9.14
N ALA A 38 3.21 1.32 10.24
CA ALA A 38 3.52 0.60 11.48
C ALA A 38 2.25 0.07 12.18
N ILE A 39 1.16 0.86 12.19
CA ILE A 39 -0.12 0.40 12.75
C ILE A 39 -0.75 -0.70 11.87
N GLN A 40 -0.63 -0.61 10.54
CA GLN A 40 -1.04 -1.70 9.64
C GLN A 40 -0.17 -2.96 9.76
N GLN A 41 1.12 -2.83 10.07
CA GLN A 41 2.01 -3.97 10.28
C GLN A 41 1.76 -4.74 11.59
N GLN A 42 1.02 -4.17 12.54
CA GLN A 42 0.89 -4.73 13.89
C GLN A 42 -0.44 -5.47 14.14
N THR A 43 -1.38 -5.42 13.21
CA THR A 43 -2.36 -6.51 13.09
C THR A 43 -1.61 -7.73 12.57
N ALA A 44 -1.36 -8.70 13.46
CA ALA A 44 -0.84 -10.00 13.11
C ALA A 44 -1.49 -10.46 11.82
N SER A 45 -0.69 -10.55 10.74
CA SER A 45 -1.22 -10.89 9.44
C SER A 45 -1.90 -12.24 9.58
N ARG A 46 -3.23 -12.29 9.39
CA ARG A 46 -4.00 -13.55 9.40
C ARG A 46 -3.45 -14.55 8.37
N PHE A 47 -2.67 -14.03 7.43
CA PHE A 47 -2.09 -14.69 6.29
C PHE A 47 -0.58 -14.88 6.51
N GLY A 48 -0.13 -16.14 6.60
CA GLY A 48 1.26 -16.54 6.84
C GLY A 48 1.89 -17.22 5.62
N LYS A 49 3.18 -17.60 5.75
CA LYS A 49 3.96 -18.25 4.67
C LYS A 49 3.34 -19.60 4.26
N GLU A 50 2.77 -20.32 5.22
CA GLU A 50 2.10 -21.61 5.00
C GLU A 50 0.90 -21.49 4.05
N ALA A 51 0.21 -20.34 4.06
CA ALA A 51 -0.90 -20.08 3.16
C ALA A 51 -0.43 -19.80 1.72
N LEU A 52 0.76 -19.20 1.56
CA LEU A 52 1.39 -19.04 0.25
C LEU A 52 1.83 -20.39 -0.31
N GLU A 53 2.53 -21.20 0.49
CA GLU A 53 2.94 -22.56 0.08
C GLU A 53 1.75 -23.44 -0.34
N ALA A 54 0.61 -23.32 0.36
CA ALA A 54 -0.61 -24.01 -0.04
C ALA A 54 -1.16 -23.51 -1.38
N GLY A 55 -1.13 -22.19 -1.61
CA GLY A 55 -1.54 -21.57 -2.87
C GLY A 55 -0.64 -21.97 -4.05
N GLU A 56 0.66 -22.05 -3.81
CA GLU A 56 1.67 -22.50 -4.77
C GLU A 56 1.41 -23.93 -5.24
N LYS A 57 1.16 -24.85 -4.30
CA LYS A 57 0.79 -26.24 -4.61
C LYS A 57 -0.52 -26.33 -5.41
N LEU A 58 -1.50 -25.48 -5.12
CA LEU A 58 -2.77 -25.44 -5.85
C LEU A 58 -2.60 -24.89 -7.28
N LEU A 59 -1.70 -23.94 -7.47
CA LEU A 59 -1.42 -23.32 -8.76
C LEU A 59 -0.36 -24.09 -9.58
N GLY A 60 0.38 -25.00 -8.95
CA GLY A 60 1.46 -25.76 -9.57
C GLY A 60 2.68 -24.89 -9.93
N VAL A 61 2.98 -23.89 -9.11
CA VAL A 61 4.11 -22.97 -9.29
C VAL A 61 4.98 -22.99 -8.03
N ASP A 62 6.27 -22.77 -8.21
CA ASP A 62 7.24 -22.67 -7.11
C ASP A 62 7.87 -21.27 -7.13
N PHE A 63 7.96 -20.64 -5.96
CA PHE A 63 8.67 -19.37 -5.78
C PHE A 63 9.90 -19.55 -4.90
N THR A 64 10.82 -18.59 -4.97
CA THR A 64 11.94 -18.52 -4.03
C THR A 64 11.52 -17.88 -2.72
N ASP A 65 12.23 -18.17 -1.63
CA ASP A 65 11.97 -17.55 -0.31
C ASP A 65 11.90 -16.02 -0.37
N ALA A 66 12.77 -15.39 -1.17
CA ALA A 66 12.79 -13.95 -1.35
C ALA A 66 11.55 -13.42 -2.08
N GLU A 67 11.03 -14.17 -3.06
CA GLU A 67 9.80 -13.84 -3.77
C GLU A 67 8.59 -14.03 -2.86
N GLU A 68 8.56 -15.10 -2.07
CA GLU A 68 7.50 -15.35 -1.09
C GLU A 68 7.40 -14.24 -0.05
N GLU A 69 8.53 -13.73 0.47
CA GLU A 69 8.52 -12.61 1.41
C GLU A 69 7.92 -11.34 0.77
N MET A 70 8.25 -11.08 -0.49
CA MET A 70 7.65 -9.97 -1.25
C MET A 70 6.15 -10.18 -1.50
N MET A 71 5.76 -11.41 -1.86
CA MET A 71 4.37 -11.79 -2.08
C MET A 71 3.54 -11.64 -0.82
N LEU A 72 4.04 -12.09 0.34
CA LEU A 72 3.34 -12.02 1.61
C LEU A 72 2.87 -10.60 1.89
N ARG A 73 3.78 -9.61 1.72
CA ARG A 73 3.44 -8.20 1.89
C ARG A 73 2.36 -7.72 0.91
N GLY A 74 2.39 -8.20 -0.33
CA GLY A 74 1.37 -7.88 -1.34
C GLY A 74 0.01 -8.50 -1.00
N ALA A 75 0.00 -9.79 -0.70
CA ALA A 75 -1.18 -10.57 -0.36
C ALA A 75 -1.88 -10.02 0.89
N SER A 76 -1.13 -9.67 1.94
CA SER A 76 -1.71 -9.08 3.15
C SER A 76 -2.41 -7.75 2.87
N ARG A 77 -1.80 -6.87 2.06
CA ARG A 77 -2.46 -5.60 1.66
C ARG A 77 -3.71 -5.82 0.82
N ASN A 78 -3.69 -6.82 -0.06
CA ASN A 78 -4.88 -7.19 -0.84
C ASN A 78 -5.97 -7.73 0.08
N LEU A 79 -5.63 -8.56 1.06
CA LEU A 79 -6.58 -9.10 2.03
C LEU A 79 -7.26 -7.97 2.81
N GLU A 80 -6.51 -7.02 3.34
CA GLU A 80 -7.07 -5.83 4.01
C GLU A 80 -8.06 -5.08 3.11
N SER A 81 -7.72 -4.93 1.83
CA SER A 81 -8.58 -4.25 0.85
C SER A 81 -9.88 -5.03 0.61
N PHE A 82 -9.82 -6.35 0.50
CA PHE A 82 -11.01 -7.20 0.35
C PHE A 82 -11.85 -7.26 1.63
N GLU A 83 -11.23 -7.23 2.81
CA GLU A 83 -11.94 -7.17 4.09
C GLU A 83 -12.72 -5.86 4.25
N ALA A 84 -12.22 -4.75 3.69
CA ALA A 84 -12.98 -3.52 3.62
C ALA A 84 -14.23 -3.66 2.73
N LEU A 85 -14.12 -4.34 1.58
CA LEU A 85 -15.25 -4.58 0.68
C LEU A 85 -16.29 -5.54 1.28
N ARG A 86 -15.87 -6.54 2.07
CA ARG A 86 -16.78 -7.49 2.73
C ARG A 86 -17.66 -6.87 3.81
N LYS A 87 -17.36 -5.66 4.26
CA LYS A 87 -18.19 -4.90 5.21
C LYS A 87 -19.36 -4.19 4.54
N ILE A 88 -19.40 -4.17 3.20
CA ILE A 88 -20.52 -3.62 2.45
C ILE A 88 -21.70 -4.56 2.64
N ASP A 89 -22.82 -4.02 3.13
CA ASP A 89 -24.07 -4.75 3.23
C ASP A 89 -24.62 -4.98 1.82
N VAL A 90 -24.80 -6.25 1.44
CA VAL A 90 -25.33 -6.64 0.14
C VAL A 90 -26.75 -7.17 0.37
N PRO A 91 -27.80 -6.47 -0.12
CA PRO A 91 -29.17 -6.92 0.03
C PRO A 91 -29.37 -8.31 -0.57
N LEU A 92 -30.20 -9.14 0.07
CA LEU A 92 -30.44 -10.52 -0.35
C LEU A 92 -31.06 -10.64 -1.75
N ASP A 93 -31.75 -9.60 -2.22
CA ASP A 93 -32.34 -9.52 -3.57
C ASP A 93 -31.33 -9.12 -4.66
N THR A 94 -30.05 -8.98 -4.31
CA THR A 94 -28.98 -8.63 -5.25
C THR A 94 -28.40 -9.89 -5.89
N GLU A 95 -28.83 -10.18 -7.11
CA GLU A 95 -28.24 -11.25 -7.93
C GLU A 95 -26.71 -11.06 -8.11
N PRO A 96 -25.91 -12.14 -8.08
CA PRO A 96 -24.48 -12.03 -8.31
C PRO A 96 -24.22 -11.55 -9.74
N CYS A 97 -23.38 -10.51 -9.87
CA CYS A 97 -22.98 -10.00 -11.17
C CYS A 97 -22.14 -11.05 -11.92
N ARG A 98 -22.76 -11.75 -12.87
CA ARG A 98 -22.09 -12.76 -13.73
C ARG A 98 -21.39 -12.16 -14.95
N HIS A 99 -21.77 -10.95 -15.37
CA HIS A 99 -21.18 -10.27 -16.51
C HIS A 99 -20.27 -9.13 -16.05
N VAL A 100 -18.95 -9.37 -16.09
CA VAL A 100 -17.97 -8.30 -16.03
C VAL A 100 -17.82 -7.69 -17.42
N PRO A 101 -18.11 -6.39 -17.62
CA PRO A 101 -17.88 -5.75 -18.91
C PRO A 101 -16.38 -5.78 -19.23
N SER A 102 -16.03 -6.04 -20.49
CA SER A 102 -14.64 -5.98 -20.95
C SER A 102 -14.12 -4.56 -20.77
N VAL A 103 -13.17 -4.37 -19.86
CA VAL A 103 -12.50 -3.08 -19.66
C VAL A 103 -11.25 -3.08 -20.55
N PRO A 104 -11.12 -2.14 -21.50
CA PRO A 104 -9.91 -2.04 -22.31
C PRO A 104 -8.71 -1.75 -21.40
N PRO A 105 -7.52 -2.31 -21.70
CA PRO A 105 -6.34 -2.12 -20.89
C PRO A 105 -6.05 -0.62 -20.74
N ARG A 106 -5.77 -0.18 -19.51
CA ARG A 106 -5.30 1.19 -19.29
C ARG A 106 -3.99 1.36 -20.06
N PRO A 107 -3.84 2.40 -20.89
CA PRO A 107 -2.57 2.65 -21.56
C PRO A 107 -1.49 2.80 -20.49
N SER A 108 -0.38 2.07 -20.63
CA SER A 108 0.75 2.25 -19.74
C SER A 108 1.17 3.73 -19.86
N SER A 109 1.29 4.42 -18.72
CA SER A 109 1.92 5.73 -18.70
C SER A 109 3.43 5.54 -18.87
N ALA A 110 3.85 5.03 -20.03
CA ALA A 110 5.23 5.05 -20.50
C ALA A 110 5.58 6.49 -20.92
N ARG A 111 5.44 7.44 -19.99
CA ARG A 111 5.91 8.80 -20.17
C ARG A 111 7.03 9.01 -19.15
N GLY A 112 8.27 8.73 -19.58
CA GLY A 112 9.45 9.32 -18.96
C GLY A 112 10.47 8.40 -18.27
N ARG A 113 10.71 7.16 -18.74
CA ARG A 113 12.05 6.56 -18.50
C ARG A 113 12.89 6.75 -19.76
N PRO A 114 13.88 7.67 -19.76
CA PRO A 114 14.86 7.67 -20.85
C PRO A 114 15.56 6.32 -20.87
N ALA A 115 15.68 5.72 -22.05
CA ALA A 115 16.49 4.54 -22.24
C ALA A 115 17.89 4.82 -21.67
N ARG A 116 18.34 4.03 -20.70
CA ARG A 116 19.76 4.02 -20.35
C ARG A 116 20.50 3.59 -21.63
N PRO A 117 21.43 4.38 -22.17
CA PRO A 117 22.22 3.93 -23.30
C PRO A 117 22.98 2.68 -22.86
N HIS A 118 22.78 1.60 -23.60
CA HIS A 118 23.55 0.36 -23.47
C HIS A 118 25.03 0.74 -23.70
N PRO A 119 25.98 0.38 -22.83
CA PRO A 119 27.39 0.57 -23.15
C PRO A 119 27.70 -0.34 -24.35
N GLN A 120 27.85 0.26 -25.53
CA GLN A 120 28.41 -0.40 -26.69
C GLN A 120 29.82 -0.85 -26.32
N GLY A 121 30.07 -2.15 -26.44
CA GLY A 121 31.31 -2.78 -26.03
C GLY A 121 32.51 -2.11 -26.66
N LEU A 122 33.38 -1.57 -25.81
CA LEU A 122 34.78 -1.33 -26.16
C LEU A 122 35.45 -2.70 -26.22
N GLY A 123 35.30 -3.38 -27.36
CA GLY A 123 36.06 -4.58 -27.71
C GLY A 123 37.54 -4.23 -27.86
N ALA A 124 38.25 -4.11 -26.75
CA ALA A 124 39.71 -4.11 -26.75
C ALA A 124 40.18 -5.56 -26.93
N ARG A 125 40.72 -5.80 -28.12
CA ARG A 125 41.33 -7.04 -28.60
C ARG A 125 42.35 -7.57 -27.57
N ARG A 126 42.26 -8.86 -27.23
CA ARG A 126 43.34 -9.60 -26.57
C ARG A 126 44.50 -9.76 -27.57
N PRO A 127 45.73 -9.31 -27.28
CA PRO A 127 46.89 -9.81 -28.00
C PRO A 127 47.26 -11.21 -27.49
N HIS A 128 47.17 -12.19 -28.39
CA HIS A 128 47.84 -13.48 -28.26
C HIS A 128 49.36 -13.28 -28.46
N HIS A 129 50.15 -13.47 -27.41
CA HIS A 129 51.54 -13.92 -27.45
C HIS A 129 51.69 -14.79 -26.19
N GLY A 130 52.17 -16.02 -26.19
CA GLY A 130 53.04 -16.75 -27.10
C GLY A 130 53.75 -17.73 -26.18
N VAL A 131 53.27 -18.97 -26.13
CA VAL A 131 53.91 -20.05 -25.37
C VAL A 131 55.13 -20.49 -26.17
N HIS A 132 56.32 -20.22 -25.64
CA HIS A 132 57.53 -20.94 -26.01
C HIS A 132 58.25 -21.36 -24.72
N ARG A 133 58.40 -22.70 -24.63
CA ARG A 133 59.40 -23.51 -23.92
C ARG A 133 60.17 -22.90 -22.75
#